data_AF-M9RY65-F1
#
_entry.id   AF-M9RY65-F1
#
_cell.length_a   1.000
_cell.length_b   1.000
_cell.length_c   1.000
_cell.angle_alpha   90.00
_cell.angle_beta   90.00
_cell.angle_gamma   90.00
#
_symmetry.space_group_name_H-M   'P 1'
#
loop_
_entity.id
_entity.type
_entity.pdbx_description
1 polymer ?
#
loop_
_entity_poly.entity_id
_entity_poly.type
_entity_poly.pdbx_seq_one_letter_code
_entity_poly.pdbx_strand_id
1 'polypeptide(L)'
;MSQSAIFRAAAPLDTGLRLVENTMAALGGIAISTAMVLVCTDAVMRHLFSAPLTFQFTLTESYLMVMSFALALPWGYRSGGRIRISLLLATLGDRNRDILVRGGNIVAALYLVVLGWKALEKTTSAFGNNDLVMGVIDWPVGWSWVWLPIGLFTLALRLLVDAALPIDPNADSAH
;
A
#
# COMPACT_ATOMS: atom_id res chain seq x y z
N MET A 1 -28.54 19.25 5.75
CA MET A 1 -27.88 20.24 4.87
C MET A 1 -26.35 20.21 4.92
N SER A 2 -25.69 19.72 5.98
CA SER A 2 -24.21 19.62 6.05
C SER A 2 -23.60 18.45 5.24
N GLN A 3 -24.27 17.29 5.17
CA GLN A 3 -23.74 16.11 4.47
C GLN A 3 -23.55 16.29 2.95
N SER A 4 -24.36 17.14 2.30
CA SER A 4 -24.29 17.39 0.86
C SER A 4 -23.09 18.23 0.44
N ALA A 5 -22.56 19.07 1.33
CA ALA A 5 -21.35 19.85 1.06
C ALA A 5 -20.08 18.99 1.15
N ILE A 6 -20.01 18.12 2.17
CA ILE A 6 -18.90 17.17 2.35
C ILE A 6 -18.83 16.20 1.17
N PHE A 7 -19.98 15.69 0.72
CA PHE A 7 -20.05 14.79 -0.43
C PHE A 7 -19.55 15.44 -1.73
N ARG A 8 -19.96 16.69 -2.01
CA ARG A 8 -19.54 17.42 -3.21
C ARG A 8 -18.05 17.75 -3.23
N ALA A 9 -17.43 17.94 -2.07
CA ALA A 9 -15.99 18.17 -1.95
C ALA A 9 -15.18 16.85 -1.99
N ALA A 10 -15.72 15.76 -1.46
CA ALA A 10 -15.04 14.47 -1.39
C ALA A 10 -15.08 13.67 -2.71
N ALA A 11 -16.08 13.88 -3.57
CA ALA A 11 -16.22 13.19 -4.86
C ALA A 11 -15.02 13.37 -5.83
N PRO A 12 -14.50 14.59 -6.08
CA PRO A 12 -13.31 14.75 -6.92
C PRO A 12 -12.07 14.15 -6.26
N LEU A 13 -11.99 14.17 -4.93
CA LEU A 13 -10.85 13.68 -4.16
C LEU A 13 -10.78 12.14 -4.19
N ASP A 14 -11.92 11.44 -4.07
CA ASP A 14 -11.98 9.98 -4.24
C ASP A 14 -11.63 9.57 -5.68
N THR A 15 -12.05 10.33 -6.69
CA THR A 15 -11.72 10.03 -8.10
C THR A 15 -10.22 10.17 -8.36
N GLY A 16 -9.60 11.25 -7.88
CA GLY A 16 -8.15 11.43 -7.99
C GLY A 16 -7.38 10.36 -7.21
N LEU A 17 -7.85 10.00 -6.03
CA LEU A 17 -7.22 8.97 -5.20
C LEU A 17 -7.30 7.59 -5.85
N ARG A 18 -8.45 7.22 -6.44
CA ARG A 18 -8.59 5.96 -7.20
C ARG A 18 -7.60 5.86 -8.36
N LEU A 19 -7.35 6.98 -9.06
CA LEU A 19 -6.35 7.01 -10.13
C LEU A 19 -4.95 6.73 -9.58
N VAL A 20 -4.58 7.40 -8.48
CA VAL A 20 -3.28 7.19 -7.80
C VAL A 20 -3.14 5.76 -7.29
N GLU A 21 -4.18 5.20 -6.67
CA GLU A 21 -4.17 3.81 -6.20
C GLU A 21 -4.01 2.82 -7.35
N ASN A 22 -4.70 3.04 -8.47
CA ASN A 22 -4.60 2.16 -9.64
C ASN A 22 -3.22 2.23 -10.29
N THR A 23 -2.62 3.42 -10.40
CA THR A 23 -1.27 3.56 -10.96
C THR A 23 -0.22 2.94 -10.01
N MET A 24 -0.37 3.13 -8.70
CA MET A 24 0.46 2.44 -7.71
C MET A 24 0.33 0.92 -7.81
N ALA A 25 -0.88 0.39 -7.88
CA ALA A 25 -1.11 -1.04 -8.05
C ALA A 25 -0.48 -1.59 -9.34
N ALA A 26 -0.60 -0.85 -10.46
CA ALA A 26 0.04 -1.23 -11.71
C ALA A 26 1.57 -1.27 -11.59
N LEU A 27 2.17 -0.26 -10.96
CA LEU A 27 3.61 -0.22 -10.69
C LEU A 27 4.05 -1.37 -9.77
N GLY A 28 3.26 -1.69 -8.74
CA GLY A 28 3.53 -2.84 -7.87
C GLY A 28 3.43 -4.18 -8.60
N GLY A 29 2.46 -4.31 -9.51
CA GLY A 29 2.31 -5.46 -10.40
C GLY A 29 3.47 -5.62 -11.39
N ILE A 30 4.00 -4.50 -11.91
CA ILE A 30 5.21 -4.52 -12.72
C ILE A 30 6.40 -4.99 -11.87
N ALA A 31 6.57 -4.46 -10.66
CA ALA A 31 7.67 -4.82 -9.77
C ALA A 31 7.70 -6.33 -9.45
N ILE A 32 6.55 -6.93 -9.12
CA ILE A 32 6.48 -8.38 -8.84
C ILE A 32 6.71 -9.22 -10.12
N SER A 33 6.22 -8.77 -11.27
CA SER A 33 6.47 -9.44 -12.55
C SER A 33 7.95 -9.42 -12.92
N THR A 34 8.61 -8.28 -12.73
CA THR A 34 10.07 -8.14 -12.90
C THR A 34 10.83 -9.05 -11.94
N ALA A 35 10.39 -9.14 -10.68
CA ALA A 35 10.98 -10.06 -9.71
C ALA A 35 10.89 -11.53 -10.17
N MET A 36 9.73 -11.95 -10.70
CA MET A 36 9.56 -13.30 -11.24
C MET A 36 10.52 -13.56 -12.42
N VAL A 37 10.63 -12.63 -13.38
CA VAL A 37 11.55 -12.78 -14.52
C VAL A 37 13.01 -12.86 -14.05
N LEU A 38 13.40 -12.03 -13.08
CA LEU A 38 14.75 -12.04 -12.52
C LEU A 38 15.07 -13.37 -11.82
N VAL A 39 14.17 -13.88 -11.00
CA VAL A 39 14.33 -15.18 -10.30
C VAL A 39 14.41 -16.33 -11.31
N CYS A 40 13.55 -16.33 -12.33
CA CYS A 40 13.59 -17.33 -13.39
C CYS A 40 14.92 -17.28 -14.16
N THR A 41 15.41 -16.07 -14.44
CA THR A 41 16.70 -15.89 -15.14
C THR A 41 17.86 -16.36 -14.27
N ASP A 42 17.88 -16.05 -12.97
CA ASP A 42 18.90 -16.56 -12.04
C ASP A 42 18.89 -18.10 -11.99
N ALA A 43 17.70 -18.72 -11.92
CA ALA A 43 17.58 -20.17 -11.92
C ALA A 43 18.17 -20.77 -13.21
N VAL A 44 17.84 -20.23 -14.38
CA VAL A 44 18.41 -20.66 -15.67
C VAL A 44 19.93 -20.48 -15.68
N MET A 45 20.44 -19.33 -15.23
CA MET A 45 21.87 -19.04 -15.22
C MET A 45 22.66 -19.97 -14.30
N ARG A 46 22.09 -20.27 -13.13
CA ARG A 46 22.66 -21.20 -12.15
C ARG A 46 22.71 -22.62 -12.67
N HIS A 47 21.64 -23.09 -13.31
CA HIS A 47 21.53 -24.47 -13.76
C HIS A 47 22.21 -24.76 -15.10
N LEU A 48 22.20 -23.81 -16.05
CA LEU A 48 22.80 -24.01 -17.37
C LEU A 48 24.22 -23.47 -17.49
N PHE A 49 24.53 -22.36 -16.81
CA PHE A 49 25.79 -21.64 -16.99
C PHE A 49 26.70 -21.66 -15.76
N SER A 50 26.27 -22.28 -14.65
CA SER A 50 27.00 -22.32 -13.37
C SER A 50 27.42 -20.93 -12.84
N ALA A 51 26.73 -19.87 -13.29
CA ALA A 51 27.06 -18.48 -12.99
C ALA A 51 25.82 -17.80 -12.38
N PRO A 52 25.62 -17.85 -11.05
CA PRO A 52 24.47 -17.22 -10.40
C PRO A 52 24.57 -15.69 -10.40
N LEU A 53 23.42 -15.01 -10.48
CA LEU A 53 23.29 -13.57 -10.33
C LEU A 53 23.31 -13.22 -8.84
N THR A 54 24.50 -12.96 -8.30
CA THR A 54 24.72 -12.65 -6.88
C THR A 54 23.94 -11.46 -6.34
N PHE A 55 23.52 -10.51 -7.19
CA PHE A 55 22.73 -9.33 -6.78
C PHE A 55 21.21 -9.56 -6.83
N GLN A 56 20.74 -10.65 -7.45
CA GLN A 56 19.31 -10.88 -7.70
C GLN A 56 18.52 -10.98 -6.39
N PHE A 57 19.07 -11.66 -5.39
CA PHE A 57 18.41 -11.84 -4.10
C PHE A 57 18.19 -10.50 -3.38
N THR A 58 19.25 -9.68 -3.24
CA THR A 58 19.18 -8.36 -2.60
C THR A 58 18.24 -7.41 -3.35
N LEU A 59 18.27 -7.41 -4.69
CA LEU A 59 17.38 -6.58 -5.50
C LEU A 59 15.91 -6.97 -5.31
N THR A 60 15.59 -8.26 -5.36
CA THR A 60 14.22 -8.73 -5.20
C THR A 60 13.69 -8.47 -3.80
N GLU A 61 14.43 -8.87 -2.76
CA GLU A 61 13.97 -8.77 -1.37
C GLU A 61 13.91 -7.32 -0.89
N SER A 62 14.96 -6.53 -1.15
CA SER A 62 15.07 -5.19 -0.59
C SER A 62 14.35 -4.13 -1.42
N TYR A 63 14.14 -4.33 -2.73
CA TYR A 63 13.56 -3.30 -3.61
C TYR A 63 12.21 -3.73 -4.17
N LEU A 64 12.18 -4.78 -4.98
CA LEU A 64 10.99 -5.15 -5.74
C LEU A 64 9.85 -5.63 -4.82
N MET A 65 10.17 -6.41 -3.79
CA MET A 65 9.19 -6.89 -2.83
C MET A 65 8.58 -5.72 -2.03
N VAL A 66 9.43 -4.84 -1.48
CA VAL A 66 8.99 -3.65 -0.74
C VAL A 66 8.12 -2.74 -1.61
N MET A 67 8.55 -2.46 -2.84
CA MET A 67 7.79 -1.66 -3.80
C MET A 67 6.44 -2.31 -4.12
N SER A 68 6.43 -3.61 -4.43
CA SER A 68 5.21 -4.34 -4.80
C SER A 68 4.17 -4.29 -3.68
N PHE A 69 4.57 -4.59 -2.44
CA PHE A 69 3.65 -4.58 -1.30
C PHE A 69 3.21 -3.16 -0.93
N ALA A 70 4.15 -2.22 -0.79
CA ALA A 70 3.82 -0.86 -0.37
C ALA A 70 2.82 -0.19 -1.34
N LEU A 71 3.01 -0.37 -2.65
CA LEU A 71 2.16 0.26 -3.66
C LEU A 71 0.84 -0.49 -3.89
N ALA A 72 0.77 -1.79 -3.61
CA ALA A 72 -0.47 -2.57 -3.73
C ALA A 72 -1.43 -2.37 -2.55
N LEU A 73 -0.93 -1.96 -1.38
CA LEU A 73 -1.71 -1.81 -0.14
C LEU A 73 -2.98 -0.94 -0.28
N PRO A 74 -2.93 0.29 -0.83
CA PRO A 74 -4.11 1.15 -0.98
C PRO A 74 -5.20 0.52 -1.83
N TRP A 75 -4.82 -0.05 -2.98
CA TRP A 75 -5.74 -0.73 -3.89
C TRP A 75 -6.32 -2.00 -3.27
N GLY A 76 -5.51 -2.80 -2.57
CA GLY A 76 -5.94 -4.01 -1.89
C GLY A 76 -6.98 -3.74 -0.80
N TYR A 77 -6.79 -2.67 -0.02
CA TYR A 77 -7.79 -2.24 0.97
C TYR A 77 -9.13 -1.88 0.30
N ARG A 78 -9.11 -1.11 -0.79
CA ARG A 78 -10.31 -0.72 -1.53
C ARG A 78 -11.04 -1.93 -2.14
N SER A 79 -10.31 -2.87 -2.72
CA SER A 79 -10.90 -4.00 -3.45
C SER A 79 -11.46 -5.11 -2.54
N GLY A 80 -10.94 -5.29 -1.33
CA GLY A 80 -11.31 -6.46 -0.51
C GLY A 80 -11.49 -6.23 1.00
N GLY A 81 -11.12 -5.06 1.54
CA GLY A 81 -11.16 -4.80 2.98
C GLY A 81 -12.57 -4.74 3.57
N ARG A 82 -13.55 -4.26 2.80
CA ARG A 82 -14.92 -4.02 3.28
C ARG A 82 -15.71 -5.31 3.55
N ILE A 83 -15.47 -6.36 2.77
CA ILE A 83 -16.24 -7.62 2.79
C ILE A 83 -16.03 -8.39 4.11
N ARG A 84 -14.81 -8.34 4.69
CA ARG A 84 -14.52 -9.08 5.94
C ARG A 84 -15.16 -8.43 7.17
N ILE A 85 -15.30 -7.11 7.13
CA ILE A 85 -15.89 -6.32 8.21
C ILE A 85 -17.41 -6.45 8.17
N SER A 86 -18.04 -6.52 6.99
CA SER A 86 -19.50 -6.65 6.89
C SER A 86 -20.03 -7.95 7.52
N LEU A 87 -19.32 -9.07 7.39
CA LEU A 87 -19.69 -10.35 8.04
C LEU A 87 -19.63 -10.27 9.57
N LEU A 88 -18.60 -9.64 10.13
CA LEU A 88 -18.47 -9.46 11.58
C LEU A 88 -19.49 -8.46 12.14
N LEU A 89 -19.88 -7.47 11.33
CA LEU A 89 -20.81 -6.42 11.73
C LEU A 89 -22.27 -6.74 11.38
N ALA A 90 -22.55 -7.89 10.75
CA ALA A 90 -23.90 -8.33 10.39
C ALA A 90 -24.83 -8.53 11.60
N THR A 91 -24.26 -8.70 12.81
CA THR A 91 -25.02 -8.86 14.06
C THR A 91 -25.25 -7.55 14.83
N LEU A 92 -24.73 -6.43 14.34
CA LEU A 92 -24.84 -5.12 14.98
C LEU A 92 -25.84 -4.22 14.25
N GLY A 93 -26.61 -3.43 15.00
CA GLY A 93 -27.54 -2.44 14.41
C GLY A 93 -26.82 -1.36 13.60
N ASP A 94 -27.48 -0.84 12.56
CA ASP A 94 -26.91 0.05 11.53
C ASP A 94 -26.10 1.23 12.09
N ARG A 95 -26.57 1.83 13.19
CA ARG A 95 -25.94 3.00 13.80
C ARG A 95 -24.64 2.67 14.55
N ASN A 96 -24.59 1.51 15.21
CA ASN A 96 -23.38 1.06 15.91
C ASN A 96 -22.34 0.56 14.91
N ARG A 97 -22.80 -0.05 13.80
CA ARG A 97 -21.94 -0.45 12.68
C ARG A 97 -21.22 0.74 12.06
N ASP A 98 -21.94 1.81 11.75
CA ASP A 98 -21.34 3.01 11.14
C ASP A 98 -20.31 3.67 12.06
N ILE A 99 -20.61 3.80 13.36
CA ILE A 99 -19.68 4.38 14.35
C ILE A 99 -18.42 3.52 14.47
N LEU A 100 -18.55 2.19 14.54
CA LEU A 100 -17.42 1.28 14.71
C LEU A 100 -16.50 1.28 13.49
N VAL A 101 -17.05 1.26 12.28
CA VAL A 101 -16.25 1.31 11.04
C VAL A 101 -15.56 2.66 10.89
N ARG A 102 -16.27 3.78 11.11
CA ARG A 102 -15.67 5.11 11.03
C ARG A 102 -14.57 5.29 12.07
N GLY A 103 -14.84 4.89 13.32
CA GLY A 103 -13.85 4.94 14.40
C GLY A 103 -12.63 4.08 14.10
N GLY A 104 -12.84 2.85 13.64
CA GLY A 104 -11.76 1.94 13.22
C GLY A 104 -10.91 2.53 12.10
N ASN A 105 -11.53 3.11 11.07
CA ASN A 105 -10.82 3.74 9.96
C ASN A 105 -10.00 4.96 10.40
N ILE A 106 -10.52 5.79 11.30
CA ILE A 106 -9.79 6.94 11.85
C ILE A 106 -8.58 6.48 12.66
N VAL A 107 -8.75 5.50 13.55
CA VAL A 107 -7.64 4.95 14.36
C VAL A 107 -6.58 4.30 13.47
N ALA A 108 -7.01 3.51 12.48
CA ALA A 108 -6.11 2.91 11.51
C ALA A 108 -5.36 3.96 10.68
N ALA A 109 -6.04 5.03 10.24
CA ALA A 109 -5.41 6.13 9.52
C ALA A 109 -4.35 6.83 10.37
N LEU A 110 -4.66 7.15 11.63
CA LEU A 110 -3.70 7.76 12.56
C LEU A 110 -2.46 6.87 12.75
N TYR A 111 -2.67 5.57 12.96
CA TYR A 111 -1.59 4.61 13.09
C TYR A 111 -0.71 4.54 11.84
N LEU A 112 -1.32 4.51 10.65
CA LEU A 112 -0.59 4.51 9.37
C LEU A 112 0.17 5.82 9.12
N VAL A 113 -0.37 6.96 9.55
CA VAL A 113 0.37 8.25 9.47
C VAL A 113 1.61 8.20 10.35
N VAL A 114 1.51 7.69 11.57
CA VAL A 114 2.68 7.55 12.47
C VAL A 114 3.71 6.59 11.88
N LEU A 115 3.27 5.45 11.33
CA LEU A 115 4.15 4.50 10.64
C LEU A 115 4.80 5.13 9.39
N GLY A 116 4.02 5.85 8.59
CA GLY A 116 4.51 6.56 7.40
C GLY A 116 5.54 7.63 7.77
N TRP A 117 5.33 8.34 8.87
CA TRP A 117 6.28 9.32 9.39
C TRP A 117 7.59 8.66 9.84
N LYS A 118 7.50 7.54 10.57
CA LYS A 118 8.68 6.77 11.00
C LYS A 118 9.43 6.16 9.80
N ALA A 119 8.70 5.68 8.79
CA ALA A 119 9.28 5.22 7.54
C ALA A 119 9.99 6.36 6.81
N LEU A 120 9.39 7.56 6.76
CA LEU A 120 9.99 8.73 6.14
C LEU A 120 11.27 9.17 6.87
N GLU A 121 11.25 9.23 8.20
CA GLU A 121 12.42 9.53 9.03
C GLU A 121 13.58 8.55 8.77
N LYS A 122 13.24 7.26 8.62
CA LYS A 122 14.23 6.23 8.27
C LYS A 122 14.75 6.40 6.85
N THR A 123 13.88 6.71 5.88
CA THR A 123 14.26 6.96 4.50
C THR A 123 15.20 8.17 4.38
N THR A 124 14.87 9.29 5.01
CA THR A 124 15.70 10.51 4.98
C THR A 124 17.02 10.31 5.69
N SER A 125 17.03 9.59 6.81
CA SER A 125 18.27 9.22 7.51
C SER A 125 19.16 8.32 6.65
N ALA A 126 18.57 7.35 5.93
CA ALA A 126 19.30 6.47 5.03
C ALA A 126 19.95 7.23 3.84
N PHE A 127 19.27 8.26 3.31
CA PHE A 127 19.86 9.13 2.29
C PHE A 127 20.96 10.06 2.86
N GLY A 128 20.81 10.53 4.10
CA GLY A 128 21.78 11.42 4.75
C GLY A 128 23.06 10.70 5.21
N ASN A 129 22.94 9.48 5.73
CA ASN A 129 24.06 8.68 6.23
C ASN A 129 24.75 7.87 5.11
N ASN A 130 24.18 7.88 3.89
CA ASN A 130 24.60 7.02 2.79
C ASN A 130 24.67 5.55 3.22
N ASP A 131 23.68 5.11 4.01
CA ASP A 131 23.64 3.76 4.53
C ASP A 131 23.59 2.79 3.33
N LEU A 132 24.59 1.91 3.26
CA LEU A 132 24.71 0.86 2.25
C LEU A 132 24.19 -0.44 2.85
N VAL A 133 23.33 -1.16 2.13
CA VAL A 133 23.10 -2.57 2.48
C VAL A 133 24.36 -3.30 2.09
N MET A 134 25.07 -3.86 3.07
CA MET A 134 26.23 -4.73 2.86
C MET A 134 25.79 -5.97 2.06
N GLY A 135 25.90 -5.88 0.74
CA GLY A 135 25.62 -6.95 -0.22
C GLY A 135 26.79 -7.14 -1.18
N VAL A 136 26.63 -8.00 -2.20
CA VAL A 136 27.68 -8.18 -3.23
C VAL A 136 27.87 -6.92 -4.09
N ILE A 137 26.86 -6.06 -4.14
CA ILE A 137 26.91 -4.70 -4.67
C ILE A 137 26.31 -3.79 -3.60
N ASP A 138 27.02 -2.72 -3.24
CA ASP A 138 26.57 -1.74 -2.26
C ASP A 138 25.50 -0.83 -2.87
N TRP A 139 24.23 -1.24 -2.79
CA TRP A 139 23.12 -0.42 -3.24
C TRP A 139 22.67 0.54 -2.12
N PRO A 140 22.34 1.80 -2.45
CA PRO A 140 21.86 2.76 -1.44
C PRO A 140 20.50 2.30 -0.88
N VAL A 141 20.43 2.16 0.45
CA VAL A 141 19.22 1.71 1.18
C VAL A 141 18.04 2.66 0.93
N GLY A 142 18.33 3.95 0.71
CA GLY A 142 17.31 4.99 0.54
C GLY A 142 16.29 4.66 -0.55
N TRP A 143 16.73 4.16 -1.71
CA TRP A 143 15.84 3.87 -2.85
C TRP A 143 14.86 2.73 -2.60
N SER A 144 15.17 1.79 -1.69
CA SER A 144 14.25 0.74 -1.25
C SER A 144 13.11 1.30 -0.39
N TRP A 145 13.45 2.22 0.52
CA TRP A 145 12.54 2.66 1.57
C TRP A 145 11.61 3.78 1.14
N VAL A 146 11.88 4.48 0.02
CA VAL A 146 11.02 5.57 -0.50
C VAL A 146 9.59 5.12 -0.79
N TRP A 147 9.40 3.88 -1.24
CA TRP A 147 8.08 3.36 -1.63
C TRP A 147 7.15 3.14 -0.44
N LEU A 148 7.71 2.84 0.73
CA LEU A 148 6.98 2.52 1.94
C LEU A 148 6.17 3.71 2.50
N PRO A 149 6.74 4.91 2.76
CA PRO A 149 5.97 6.05 3.22
C PRO A 149 4.92 6.47 2.17
N ILE A 150 5.25 6.37 0.87
CA ILE A 150 4.30 6.69 -0.21
C ILE A 150 3.05 5.82 -0.12
N GLY A 151 3.21 4.50 -0.02
CA GLY A 151 2.08 3.57 0.10
C GLY A 151 1.29 3.72 1.40
N LEU A 152 1.97 3.98 2.52
CA LEU A 152 1.34 4.17 3.82
C LEU A 152 0.53 5.47 3.88
N PHE A 153 1.05 6.57 3.34
CA PHE A 153 0.33 7.85 3.33
C PHE A 153 -0.88 7.81 2.39
N THR A 154 -0.79 7.16 1.23
CA THR A 154 -1.95 7.01 0.34
C THR A 154 -3.03 6.13 0.95
N LEU A 155 -2.66 5.04 1.63
CA LEU A 155 -3.62 4.21 2.37
C LEU A 155 -4.24 4.98 3.55
N ALA A 156 -3.47 5.77 4.29
CA ALA A 156 -3.99 6.61 5.37
C ALA A 156 -4.99 7.65 4.84
N LEU A 157 -4.67 8.30 3.72
CA LEU A 157 -5.57 9.25 3.06
C LEU A 157 -6.85 8.54 2.60
N ARG A 158 -6.74 7.32 2.07
CA ARG A 158 -7.91 6.50 1.68
C ARG A 158 -8.82 6.20 2.85
N LEU A 159 -8.28 5.83 4.00
CA LEU A 159 -9.06 5.57 5.21
C LEU A 159 -9.78 6.81 5.73
N LEU A 160 -9.14 7.99 5.66
CA LEU A 160 -9.78 9.25 6.05
C LEU A 160 -10.93 9.63 5.11
N VAL A 161 -10.75 9.44 3.80
CA VAL A 161 -11.80 9.68 2.80
C VAL A 161 -12.97 8.70 3.00
N ASP A 162 -12.67 7.43 3.22
CA ASP A 162 -13.68 6.40 3.50
C ASP A 162 -14.42 6.65 4.82
N ALA A 163 -13.77 7.22 5.84
CA ALA A 163 -14.42 7.61 7.09
C ALA A 163 -15.34 8.84 6.94
N ALA A 164 -15.06 9.72 5.97
CA ALA A 164 -15.84 10.91 5.67
C ALA A 164 -17.05 10.61 4.76
N LEU A 165 -16.92 9.65 3.84
CA LEU A 165 -18.00 9.25 2.94
C LEU A 165 -19.08 8.43 3.69
N PRO A 166 -20.35 8.51 3.24
CA PRO A 166 -21.40 7.62 3.74
C PRO A 166 -21.04 6.17 3.40
N ILE A 167 -21.11 5.28 4.39
CA ILE A 167 -21.00 3.84 4.17
C ILE A 167 -22.29 3.41 3.48
N ASP A 168 -22.24 3.15 2.18
CA ASP A 168 -23.40 2.66 1.44
C ASP A 168 -23.67 1.20 1.86
N PRO A 169 -24.78 0.89 2.55
CA PRO A 169 -25.08 -0.45 3.02
C PRO A 169 -25.31 -1.45 1.89
N ASN A 170 -25.61 -0.95 0.68
CA ASN A 170 -26.00 -1.75 -0.47
C ASN A 170 -24.86 -1.99 -1.47
N ALA A 171 -23.64 -1.50 -1.21
CA ALA A 171 -22.49 -1.76 -2.08
C ALA A 171 -22.10 -3.25 -2.15
N ASP A 172 -22.52 -4.05 -1.15
CA ASP A 172 -22.15 -5.45 -1.02
C ASP A 172 -23.11 -6.42 -1.75
N SER A 173 -24.25 -5.95 -2.29
CA SER A 173 -25.25 -6.81 -2.97
C SER A 173 -25.12 -6.88 -4.50
N ALA A 174 -24.08 -6.26 -5.08
CA ALA A 174 -23.88 -6.15 -6.53
C ALA A 174 -22.82 -7.11 -7.11
N HIS A 175 -22.39 -8.11 -6.33
CA HIS A 175 -21.48 -9.16 -6.76
C HIS A 175 -22.13 -10.54 -6.66
#